data_AF-A0A914C636-F1
#
_entry.id   AF-A0A914C636-F1
#
_cell.length_a   1.000
_cell.length_b   1.000
_cell.length_c   1.000
_cell.angle_alpha   90.00
_cell.angle_beta   90.00
_cell.angle_gamma   90.00
#
_symmetry.space_group_name_H-M   'P 1'
#
loop_
_entity.id
_entity.type
_entity.pdbx_description
1 polymer ?
#
loop_
_entity_poly.entity_id
_entity_poly.type
_entity_poly.pdbx_seq_one_letter_code
_entity_poly.pdbx_strand_id
1 'polypeptide(L)'
;MKKTIEELRGMNLKDLYTEKMNLSIGSRVDVNGHKGKLKYIGTVQGYNGEWIGIDWDDPMRGKHNGTVNGVKYFEARCPTSGSFVRPIYACSGRDLVEEINSRYAEGNVDKSSNDSSENFLAASLPAINIGIKKCEYVGMEKTYLKQW
;
A
#
# COMPACT_ATOMS: atom_id res chain seq x y z
N MET A 1 10.14 -10.75 9.12
CA MET A 1 10.43 -11.93 9.98
C MET A 1 9.29 -12.92 9.71
N LYS A 2 9.55 -14.08 9.09
CA LYS A 2 8.51 -15.08 8.80
C LYS A 2 8.34 -15.97 10.04
N LYS A 3 7.12 -16.08 10.58
CA LYS A 3 6.82 -16.94 11.74
C LYS A 3 6.94 -18.41 11.38
N THR A 4 7.30 -19.21 12.37
CA THR A 4 7.52 -20.66 12.26
C THR A 4 6.18 -21.41 12.31
N ILE A 5 6.09 -22.59 11.69
CA ILE A 5 4.84 -23.39 11.63
C ILE A 5 4.30 -23.73 13.04
N GLU A 6 5.16 -23.89 14.03
CA GLU A 6 4.79 -24.12 15.43
C GLU A 6 4.08 -22.91 16.06
N GLU A 7 4.46 -21.68 15.68
CA GLU A 7 3.82 -20.45 16.19
C GLU A 7 2.43 -20.23 15.59
N LEU A 8 2.19 -20.71 14.37
CA LEU A 8 0.89 -20.65 13.70
C LEU A 8 -0.13 -21.63 14.28
N ARG A 9 0.31 -22.74 14.90
CA ARG A 9 -0.59 -23.74 15.51
C ARG A 9 -1.28 -23.24 16.79
N GLY A 10 -0.71 -22.24 17.46
CA GLY A 10 -1.27 -21.63 18.67
C GLY A 10 -2.19 -20.43 18.41
N MET A 11 -2.30 -19.96 17.16
CA MET A 11 -3.10 -18.79 16.81
C MET A 11 -4.56 -19.16 16.59
N ASN A 12 -5.48 -18.30 17.05
CA ASN A 12 -6.89 -18.48 16.74
C ASN A 12 -7.09 -18.38 15.22
N LEU A 13 -8.03 -19.14 14.65
CA LEU A 13 -8.38 -19.09 13.22
C LEU A 13 -8.66 -17.66 12.74
N LYS A 14 -9.16 -16.80 13.63
CA LYS A 14 -9.38 -15.36 13.39
C LYS A 14 -8.08 -14.60 13.20
N ASP A 15 -7.13 -14.80 14.11
CA ASP A 15 -5.82 -14.15 14.06
C ASP A 15 -5.02 -14.60 12.83
N LEU A 16 -5.12 -15.89 12.49
CA LEU A 16 -4.52 -16.44 11.27
C LEU A 16 -5.11 -15.79 10.01
N TYR A 17 -6.42 -15.52 9.97
CA TYR A 17 -7.05 -14.87 8.82
C TYR A 17 -6.67 -13.39 8.71
N THR A 18 -6.63 -12.68 9.83
CA THR A 18 -6.21 -11.27 9.88
C THR A 18 -4.74 -11.12 9.50
N GLU A 19 -3.87 -12.02 9.96
CA GLU A 19 -2.45 -12.07 9.59
C GLU A 19 -2.28 -12.45 8.12
N LYS A 20 -3.05 -13.42 7.62
CA LYS A 20 -3.06 -13.79 6.19
C LYS A 20 -3.51 -12.64 5.28
N MET A 21 -4.43 -11.80 5.74
CA MET A 21 -4.88 -10.60 5.02
C MET A 21 -4.01 -9.37 5.31
N ASN A 22 -3.04 -9.47 6.22
CA ASN A 22 -2.15 -8.40 6.65
C ASN A 22 -2.90 -7.09 7.01
N LEU A 23 -4.08 -7.23 7.62
CA LEU A 23 -4.94 -6.10 7.97
C LEU A 23 -4.61 -5.62 9.38
N SER A 24 -4.10 -4.39 9.49
CA SER A 24 -3.87 -3.73 10.77
C SER A 24 -4.56 -2.37 10.80
N ILE A 25 -4.93 -1.91 12.00
CA ILE A 25 -5.52 -0.58 12.16
C ILE A 25 -4.50 0.48 11.71
N GLY A 26 -4.93 1.39 10.84
CA GLY A 26 -4.09 2.40 10.21
C GLY A 26 -3.56 2.01 8.83
N SER A 27 -3.61 0.73 8.45
CA SER A 27 -3.20 0.26 7.14
C SER A 27 -4.04 0.87 6.02
N ARG A 28 -3.42 0.99 4.85
CA ARG A 28 -4.10 1.31 3.60
C ARG A 28 -4.82 0.07 3.09
N VAL A 29 -6.06 0.24 2.65
CA VAL A 29 -6.88 -0.83 2.13
C VAL A 29 -7.47 -0.43 0.79
N ASP A 30 -7.59 -1.41 -0.10
CA ASP A 30 -8.32 -1.32 -1.35
C ASP A 30 -9.52 -2.27 -1.29
N VAL A 31 -10.69 -1.76 -1.66
CA VAL A 31 -11.92 -2.54 -1.80
C VAL A 31 -12.54 -2.18 -3.14
N ASN A 32 -12.47 -3.11 -4.09
CA ASN A 32 -13.00 -2.94 -5.45
C ASN A 32 -12.53 -1.64 -6.13
N GLY A 33 -11.24 -1.28 -5.97
CA GLY A 33 -10.65 -0.08 -6.56
C GLY A 33 -10.88 1.21 -5.76
N HIS A 34 -11.62 1.15 -4.66
CA HIS A 34 -11.75 2.27 -3.72
C HIS A 34 -10.74 2.14 -2.60
N LYS A 35 -10.01 3.23 -2.36
CA LYS A 35 -8.93 3.28 -1.38
C LYS A 35 -9.39 3.97 -0.10
N GLY A 36 -8.92 3.46 1.02
CA GLY A 36 -9.23 4.00 2.33
C GLY A 36 -8.18 3.63 3.37
N LYS A 37 -8.39 4.16 4.57
CA LYS A 37 -7.61 3.80 5.76
C LYS A 37 -8.48 2.95 6.67
N LEU A 38 -7.95 1.81 7.09
CA LEU A 38 -8.62 0.96 8.07
C LEU A 38 -8.56 1.61 9.46
N LYS A 39 -9.71 1.74 10.11
CA LYS A 39 -9.88 2.45 11.39
C LYS A 39 -10.42 1.55 12.51
N TYR A 40 -11.04 0.43 12.17
CA TYR A 40 -11.65 -0.47 13.14
C TYR A 40 -11.62 -1.93 12.63
N ILE A 41 -11.46 -2.88 13.53
CA ILE A 41 -11.64 -4.33 13.31
C ILE A 41 -12.42 -4.86 14.49
N GLY A 42 -13.55 -5.52 14.25
CA GLY A 42 -14.33 -6.14 15.33
C GLY A 42 -15.80 -6.36 14.99
N THR A 43 -16.60 -6.67 16.00
CA THR A 43 -18.04 -6.89 15.88
C THR A 43 -18.80 -5.56 15.89
N VAL A 44 -19.92 -5.49 15.17
CA VAL A 44 -20.78 -4.29 15.12
C VAL A 44 -22.16 -4.65 15.67
N GLN A 45 -22.68 -3.86 16.60
CA GLN A 45 -23.99 -4.07 17.20
C GLN A 45 -25.09 -4.15 16.13
N GLY A 46 -25.85 -5.23 16.17
CA GLY A 46 -26.91 -5.53 15.19
C GLY A 46 -26.44 -6.28 13.95
N TYR A 47 -25.14 -6.59 13.82
CA TYR A 47 -24.59 -7.34 12.71
C TYR A 47 -23.73 -8.52 13.18
N ASN A 48 -23.96 -9.68 12.59
CA ASN A 48 -23.20 -10.89 12.95
C ASN A 48 -21.80 -10.88 12.32
N GLY A 49 -20.85 -11.52 12.99
CA GLY A 49 -19.47 -11.70 12.50
C GLY A 49 -18.61 -10.44 12.60
N GLU A 50 -17.40 -10.55 12.06
CA GLU A 50 -16.41 -9.47 12.09
C GLU A 50 -16.58 -8.50 10.92
N TRP A 51 -16.26 -7.24 11.20
CA TRP A 51 -16.33 -6.11 10.30
C TRP A 51 -15.07 -5.29 10.42
N ILE A 52 -14.70 -4.67 9.31
CA ILE A 52 -13.67 -3.64 9.28
C ILE A 52 -14.32 -2.30 9.00
N GLY A 53 -13.98 -1.30 9.82
CA GLY A 53 -14.35 0.09 9.59
C GLY A 53 -13.29 0.76 8.74
N ILE A 54 -13.69 1.32 7.60
CA ILE A 54 -12.81 1.98 6.64
C ILE A 54 -13.23 3.45 6.53
N ASP A 55 -12.25 4.35 6.61
CA ASP A 55 -12.38 5.77 6.26
C ASP A 55 -11.86 5.94 4.82
N TRP A 56 -12.77 6.12 3.87
CA TRP A 56 -12.44 6.25 2.45
C TRP A 56 -11.71 7.55 2.16
N ASP A 57 -10.86 7.53 1.12
CA ASP A 57 -10.23 8.77 0.64
C ASP A 57 -11.21 9.66 -0.10
N ASP A 58 -12.18 9.05 -0.80
CA ASP A 58 -13.31 9.76 -1.40
C ASP A 58 -14.37 10.04 -0.31
N PRO A 59 -14.63 11.31 0.04
CA PRO A 59 -15.60 11.68 1.06
C PRO A 59 -17.03 11.24 0.77
N MET A 60 -17.39 11.02 -0.50
CA MET A 60 -18.75 10.69 -0.93
C MET A 60 -19.02 9.18 -0.95
N ARG A 61 -17.98 8.36 -0.85
CA ARG A 61 -18.08 6.90 -1.04
C ARG A 61 -18.70 6.17 0.16
N GLY A 62 -18.55 6.71 1.35
CA GLY A 62 -19.00 6.05 2.57
C GLY A 62 -20.48 6.28 2.87
N LYS A 63 -20.87 5.95 4.11
CA LYS A 63 -22.26 6.01 4.59
C LYS A 63 -22.40 6.77 5.91
N HIS A 64 -21.36 6.82 6.72
CA HIS A 64 -21.43 7.33 8.10
C HIS A 64 -20.08 7.87 8.57
N ASN A 65 -20.07 8.54 9.71
CA ASN A 65 -18.87 9.11 10.34
C ASN A 65 -18.09 8.10 11.22
N GLY A 66 -18.53 6.84 11.23
CA GLY A 66 -18.01 5.77 12.11
C GLY A 66 -18.93 5.42 13.28
N THR A 67 -20.09 6.06 13.35
CA THR A 67 -21.20 5.73 14.26
C THR A 67 -22.26 4.91 13.52
N VAL A 68 -22.71 3.81 14.12
CA VAL A 68 -23.81 2.98 13.62
C VAL A 68 -24.76 2.67 14.78
N ASN A 69 -26.06 2.90 14.57
CA ASN A 69 -27.11 2.68 15.58
C ASN A 69 -26.82 3.37 16.93
N GLY A 70 -26.25 4.58 16.90
CA GLY A 70 -25.92 5.35 18.10
C GLY A 70 -24.61 4.96 18.80
N VAL A 71 -23.92 3.92 18.35
CA VAL A 71 -22.62 3.50 18.89
C VAL A 71 -21.48 3.97 17.98
N LYS A 72 -20.51 4.69 18.54
CA LYS A 72 -19.31 5.16 17.84
C LYS A 72 -18.20 4.11 17.92
N TYR A 73 -17.76 3.61 16.76
CA TYR A 73 -16.69 2.61 16.66
C TYR A 73 -15.35 3.24 16.26
N PHE A 74 -15.41 4.23 15.37
CA PHE A 74 -14.25 4.99 14.93
C PHE A 74 -14.66 6.41 14.53
N GLU A 75 -13.67 7.24 14.24
CA GLU A 75 -13.86 8.59 13.73
C GLU A 75 -13.32 8.68 12.30
N ALA A 76 -14.26 8.89 11.37
CA ALA A 76 -13.98 9.14 9.96
C ALA A 76 -13.64 10.61 9.73
N ARG A 77 -12.91 10.91 8.66
CA ARG A 77 -12.47 12.28 8.34
C ARG A 77 -13.63 13.16 7.88
N CYS A 78 -14.60 12.59 7.20
CA CYS A 78 -15.81 13.26 6.75
C CYS A 78 -17.04 12.56 7.31
N PRO A 79 -18.17 13.27 7.47
CA PRO A 79 -19.41 12.67 7.97
C PRO A 79 -19.92 11.48 7.16
N THR A 80 -19.54 11.41 5.88
CA THR A 80 -19.95 10.39 4.92
C THR A 80 -18.80 9.52 4.42
N SER A 81 -17.57 9.65 4.93
CA SER A 81 -16.43 8.86 4.41
C SER A 81 -16.28 7.48 5.04
N GLY A 82 -16.96 7.18 6.14
CA GLY A 82 -16.85 5.91 6.84
C GLY A 82 -17.75 4.81 6.27
N SER A 83 -17.28 3.56 6.26
CA SER A 83 -18.12 2.38 5.98
C SER A 83 -17.64 1.15 6.73
N PHE A 84 -18.55 0.23 7.01
CA PHE A 84 -18.22 -1.13 7.43
C PHE A 84 -18.23 -2.09 6.25
N VAL A 85 -17.17 -2.88 6.13
CA VAL A 85 -16.98 -3.89 5.07
C VAL A 85 -16.58 -5.22 5.72
N ARG A 86 -16.84 -6.34 5.06
CA ARG A 86 -16.31 -7.63 5.51
C ARG A 86 -14.81 -7.71 5.22
N PRO A 87 -13.98 -8.25 6.14
CA PRO A 87 -12.55 -8.40 5.93
C PRO A 87 -12.19 -9.09 4.60
N ILE A 88 -13.01 -10.05 4.17
CA ILE A 88 -12.80 -10.85 2.96
C ILE A 88 -12.73 -10.02 1.65
N TYR A 89 -13.28 -8.81 1.66
CA TYR A 89 -13.31 -7.93 0.49
C TYR A 89 -12.24 -6.85 0.52
N ALA A 90 -11.45 -6.77 1.60
CA ALA A 90 -10.38 -5.80 1.70
C ALA A 90 -9.03 -6.45 1.40
N CYS A 91 -8.35 -5.85 0.43
CA CYS A 91 -6.95 -6.11 0.18
C CYS A 91 -6.14 -5.09 0.99
N SER A 92 -5.22 -5.56 1.82
CA SER A 92 -4.20 -4.67 2.39
C SER A 92 -3.33 -4.11 1.25
N GLY A 93 -3.14 -2.80 1.24
CA GLY A 93 -2.17 -2.17 0.35
C GLY A 93 -0.76 -2.61 0.75
N ARG A 94 0.14 -2.80 -0.24
CA ARG A 94 1.56 -3.03 0.03
C ARG A 94 2.20 -1.76 0.58
N ASP A 95 3.14 -1.92 1.52
CA ASP A 95 3.88 -0.79 2.05
C ASP A 95 4.74 -0.14 0.96
N LEU A 96 4.92 1.18 1.02
CA LEU A 96 5.65 1.91 -0.01
C LEU A 96 7.11 1.44 -0.09
N VAL A 97 7.74 1.20 1.06
CA VAL A 97 9.12 0.72 1.13
C VAL A 97 9.22 -0.69 0.54
N GLU A 98 8.26 -1.56 0.85
CA GLU A 98 8.21 -2.91 0.30
C GLU A 98 7.99 -2.90 -1.22
N GLU A 99 7.09 -2.06 -1.73
CA GLU A 99 6.84 -1.92 -3.17
C GLU A 99 8.06 -1.35 -3.90
N ILE A 100 8.72 -0.34 -3.32
CA ILE A 100 9.95 0.24 -3.87
C ILE A 100 11.04 -0.82 -3.89
N ASN A 101 11.25 -1.53 -2.80
CA ASN A 101 12.26 -2.59 -2.75
C ASN A 101 11.92 -3.72 -3.74
N SER A 102 10.66 -4.12 -3.86
CA SER A 102 10.25 -5.15 -4.81
C SER A 102 10.44 -4.73 -6.27
N ARG A 103 10.29 -3.44 -6.59
CA ARG A 103 10.43 -2.93 -7.97
C ARG A 103 11.85 -2.50 -8.33
N TYR A 104 12.65 -2.12 -7.33
CA TYR A 104 13.93 -1.44 -7.54
C TYR A 104 15.11 -2.03 -6.76
N ALA A 105 14.90 -2.93 -5.77
CA ALA A 105 16.02 -3.52 -5.00
C ALA A 105 16.54 -4.84 -5.60
N GLU A 106 15.72 -5.60 -6.31
CA GLU A 106 16.22 -6.71 -7.14
C GLU A 106 16.61 -6.15 -8.51
N GLY A 107 17.90 -5.83 -8.67
CA GLY A 107 18.46 -5.59 -10.00
C GLY A 107 18.20 -6.81 -10.87
N ASN A 108 17.60 -6.60 -12.05
CA ASN A 108 17.36 -7.58 -13.12
C ASN A 108 18.08 -8.93 -12.91
N VAL A 109 17.39 -9.90 -12.32
CA VAL A 109 17.71 -11.30 -12.59
C VAL A 109 16.92 -11.67 -13.83
N ASP A 110 17.47 -11.27 -14.98
CA ASP A 110 17.03 -11.74 -16.28
C ASP A 110 17.22 -13.28 -16.31
N LYS A 111 16.12 -14.01 -16.10
CA LYS A 111 16.05 -15.44 -16.47
C LYS A 111 15.96 -15.55 -17.99
N SER A 112 17.05 -15.30 -18.69
CA SER A 112 17.26 -15.82 -20.04
C SER A 112 18.76 -15.92 -20.36
N SER A 113 19.26 -17.16 -20.30
CA SER A 113 20.23 -17.77 -21.23
C SER A 113 21.38 -16.91 -21.79
N ASN A 114 22.60 -17.34 -21.45
CA ASN A 114 23.82 -17.39 -22.27
C ASN A 114 23.96 -16.34 -23.39
N ASP A 115 24.83 -15.33 -23.24
CA ASP A 115 26.08 -15.27 -24.00
C ASP A 115 27.01 -14.16 -23.46
N SER A 116 28.26 -14.26 -23.87
CA SER A 116 29.47 -13.65 -23.33
C SER A 116 29.56 -12.12 -23.54
N SER A 117 30.09 -11.45 -22.51
CA SER A 117 30.95 -10.25 -22.56
C SER A 117 30.75 -9.24 -23.69
N GLU A 118 30.21 -8.04 -23.39
CA GLU A 118 30.99 -6.81 -23.13
C GLU A 118 30.06 -5.58 -22.99
N ASN A 119 30.43 -4.66 -22.09
CA ASN A 119 29.94 -3.28 -21.96
C ASN A 119 28.43 -3.02 -21.81
N PHE A 120 27.91 -3.14 -20.58
CA PHE A 120 26.60 -2.61 -20.18
C PHE A 120 26.68 -1.79 -18.87
N LEU A 121 27.51 -0.74 -18.84
CA LEU A 121 27.50 0.24 -17.74
C LEU A 121 26.70 1.51 -18.04
N ALA A 122 26.05 1.60 -19.22
CA ALA A 122 25.35 2.81 -19.66
C ALA A 122 23.85 2.63 -19.98
N ALA A 123 23.29 1.42 -19.85
CA ALA A 123 21.93 1.13 -20.32
C ALA A 123 21.12 0.31 -19.31
N SER A 124 20.77 0.91 -18.16
CA SER A 124 19.55 0.53 -17.42
C SER A 124 19.22 1.54 -16.33
N LEU A 125 18.78 2.73 -16.73
CA LEU A 125 17.86 3.51 -15.90
C LEU A 125 16.53 3.50 -16.65
N PRO A 126 15.41 3.11 -16.03
CA PRO A 126 14.10 3.29 -16.66
C PRO A 126 13.88 4.80 -16.80
N ALA A 127 13.92 5.28 -18.05
CA ALA A 127 13.60 6.67 -18.36
C ALA A 127 12.18 6.97 -17.86
N ILE A 128 12.08 7.82 -16.84
CA ILE A 128 10.82 8.42 -16.45
C ILE A 128 10.45 9.40 -17.57
N ASN A 129 9.62 8.94 -18.50
CA ASN A 129 9.17 9.76 -19.62
C ASN A 129 8.04 10.70 -19.16
N ILE A 130 8.37 11.68 -18.32
CA ILE A 130 7.51 12.83 -18.05
C ILE A 130 7.93 13.91 -19.06
N GLY A 131 7.12 14.09 -20.12
CA GLY A 131 7.07 15.29 -20.96
C GLY A 131 8.42 15.96 -21.25
N ILE A 132 9.21 15.35 -22.14
CA ILE A 132 10.31 15.91 -22.95
C ILE A 132 10.86 17.28 -22.47
N LYS A 133 11.73 17.28 -21.46
CA LYS A 133 12.99 18.06 -21.50
C LYS A 133 14.09 17.22 -20.87
N LYS A 134 15.09 16.89 -21.69
CA LYS A 134 16.34 16.25 -21.28
C LYS A 134 17.02 17.14 -20.25
N CYS A 135 16.98 16.76 -18.97
CA CYS A 135 17.80 17.40 -17.95
C CYS A 135 19.17 16.72 -17.95
N GLU A 136 20.19 17.49 -18.30
CA GLU A 136 21.58 17.06 -18.18
C GLU A 136 22.13 17.55 -16.83
N TYR A 137 22.86 16.67 -16.14
CA TYR A 137 23.61 17.06 -14.96
C TYR A 137 24.78 17.94 -15.40
N VAL A 138 24.76 19.22 -15.02
CA VAL A 138 25.85 20.15 -15.27
C VAL A 138 26.63 20.31 -13.97
N GLY A 139 27.85 19.76 -13.94
CA GLY A 139 28.79 19.97 -12.83
C GLY A 139 29.09 21.45 -12.60
N MET A 140 29.47 21.78 -11.36
CA MET A 140 29.68 23.15 -10.91
C MET A 140 30.79 23.86 -11.71
N GLU A 141 31.67 23.12 -12.40
CA GLU A 141 32.76 23.68 -13.20
C GLU A 141 32.31 24.52 -14.42
N LYS A 142 31.07 24.38 -14.89
CA LYS A 142 30.59 25.04 -16.13
C LYS A 142 29.92 26.41 -15.93
N THR A 143 29.80 26.94 -14.71
CA THR A 143 29.12 28.22 -14.45
C THR A 143 30.02 29.47 -14.53
N TYR A 144 31.35 29.31 -14.62
CA TYR A 144 32.28 30.44 -14.54
C TYR A 144 32.43 31.26 -15.83
N LEU A 145 31.88 30.81 -16.97
CA LEU A 145 32.11 31.45 -18.27
C LEU A 145 30.95 32.35 -18.76
N LYS A 146 29.97 32.67 -17.91
CA LYS A 146 28.94 33.67 -18.21
C LYS A 146 29.15 34.93 -17.35
N GLN A 147 30.09 35.77 -17.78
CA GLN A 147 30.09 37.19 -17.43
C GLN A 147 29.10 37.91 -18.37
N TRP A 148 28.36 38.87 -17.81
CA TRP A 148 27.25 39.59 -18.46
C TRP A 148 27.73 40.56 -19.54
#